data_AF-A0A4R5PKM2-F1
#
_entry.id   AF-A0A4R5PKM2-F1
#
_cell.length_a   1.000
_cell.length_b   1.000
_cell.length_c   1.000
_cell.angle_alpha   90.00
_cell.angle_beta   90.00
_cell.angle_gamma   90.00
#
_symmetry.space_group_name_H-M   'P 1'
#
loop_
_entity.id
_entity.type
_entity.pdbx_description
1 polymer ?
#
loop_
_entity_poly.entity_id
_entity_poly.type
_entity_poly.pdbx_seq_one_letter_code
_entity_poly.pdbx_strand_id
1 'polypeptide(L)'
;MPDVFITALFLSFTLVRLIKGNWLHYPGHVAVSILGGMVGLIALMVLEPGSQTDWVSGNAAAAVGAWAAMLLFDRVTTGSAG
;
A
#
# COMPACT_ATOMS: atom_id res chain seq x y z
N MET A 1 -0.74 7.90 -16.21
CA MET A 1 -1.52 6.89 -15.45
C MET A 1 -0.67 5.72 -14.96
N PRO A 2 0.11 4.99 -15.78
CA PRO A 2 0.95 3.89 -15.28
C PRO A 2 2.08 4.37 -14.36
N ASP A 3 2.55 5.61 -14.55
CA ASP A 3 3.49 6.35 -13.70
C ASP A 3 3.04 6.42 -12.22
N VAL A 4 1.77 6.69 -11.95
CA VAL A 4 1.19 6.68 -10.59
C VAL A 4 1.23 5.28 -9.96
N PHE A 5 0.96 4.24 -10.75
CA PHE A 5 1.06 2.86 -10.26
C PHE A 5 2.50 2.44 -9.99
N ILE A 6 3.45 2.83 -10.85
CA ILE A 6 4.87 2.55 -10.67
C ILE A 6 5.40 3.24 -9.42
N THR A 7 5.06 4.51 -9.20
CA THR A 7 5.45 5.25 -7.99
C THR A 7 4.83 4.66 -6.74
N ALA A 8 3.54 4.28 -6.76
CA ALA A 8 2.90 3.56 -5.67
C ALA A 8 3.54 2.19 -5.39
N LEU A 9 4.01 1.49 -6.42
CA LEU A 9 4.76 0.24 -6.30
C LEU A 9 6.07 0.46 -5.54
N PHE A 10 6.90 1.38 -6.00
CA PHE A 10 8.15 1.74 -5.32
C PHE A 10 7.91 2.24 -3.90
N LEU A 11 6.84 2.99 -3.68
CA LEU A 11 6.45 3.47 -2.37
C LEU A 11 6.05 2.32 -1.45
N SER A 12 5.24 1.38 -1.93
CA SER A 12 4.83 0.18 -1.17
C SER A 12 6.05 -0.61 -0.70
N PHE A 13 6.96 -0.87 -1.62
CA PHE A 13 8.26 -1.48 -1.36
C PHE A 13 9.05 -0.70 -0.28
N THR A 14 9.22 0.61 -0.46
CA THR A 14 9.93 1.47 0.50
C THR A 14 9.26 1.46 1.89
N LEU A 15 7.92 1.42 1.92
CA LEU A 15 7.12 1.43 3.14
C LEU A 15 7.27 0.09 3.90
N VAL A 16 7.28 -1.04 3.20
CA VAL A 16 7.62 -2.34 3.82
C VAL A 16 9.03 -2.33 4.39
N ARG A 17 9.99 -1.70 3.67
CA ARG A 17 11.38 -1.60 4.14
C ARG A 17 11.44 -0.88 5.48
N LEU A 18 10.74 0.25 5.56
CA LEU A 18 10.71 1.14 6.72
C LEU A 18 10.02 0.51 7.93
N ILE A 19 8.90 -0.19 7.70
CA ILE A 19 8.07 -0.71 8.80
C ILE A 19 8.50 -2.10 9.27
N LYS A 20 8.77 -3.02 8.33
CA LYS A 20 9.01 -4.44 8.64
C LYS A 20 10.48 -4.85 8.48
N GLY A 21 11.30 -4.08 7.79
CA GLY A 21 12.72 -4.39 7.59
C GLY A 21 13.00 -5.03 6.22
N ASN A 22 13.63 -6.21 6.16
CA ASN A 22 14.11 -6.76 4.89
C ASN A 22 12.98 -7.44 4.10
N TRP A 23 12.80 -7.10 2.82
CA TRP A 23 11.68 -7.61 2.01
C TRP A 23 11.74 -9.12 1.78
N LEU A 24 12.95 -9.67 1.64
CA LEU A 24 13.18 -11.11 1.49
C LEU A 24 12.66 -11.93 2.67
N HIS A 25 12.53 -11.32 3.85
CA HIS A 25 12.02 -12.00 5.04
C HIS A 25 10.49 -11.90 5.17
N TYR A 26 9.88 -10.90 4.52
CA TYR A 26 8.44 -10.63 4.57
C TYR A 26 7.84 -10.39 3.17
N PRO A 27 7.93 -11.36 2.23
CA PRO A 27 7.42 -11.18 0.87
C PRO A 27 5.89 -11.03 0.84
N GLY A 28 5.16 -11.64 1.78
CA GLY A 28 3.71 -11.51 1.91
C GLY A 28 3.27 -10.08 2.22
N HIS A 29 3.97 -9.38 3.12
CA HIS A 29 3.69 -7.98 3.44
C HIS A 29 3.91 -7.06 2.26
N VAL A 30 4.89 -7.35 1.39
CA VAL A 30 5.10 -6.62 0.14
C VAL A 30 3.89 -6.76 -0.78
N ALA A 31 3.45 -7.99 -1.06
CA ALA A 31 2.32 -8.24 -1.95
C ALA A 31 1.03 -7.55 -1.45
N VAL A 32 0.76 -7.63 -0.15
CA VAL A 32 -0.44 -7.04 0.43
C VAL A 32 -0.36 -5.51 0.47
N SER A 33 0.84 -4.94 0.65
CA SER A 33 1.02 -3.49 0.59
C SER A 33 0.77 -2.91 -0.80
N ILE A 34 1.21 -3.61 -1.85
CA ILE A 34 0.97 -3.20 -3.24
C ILE A 34 -0.55 -3.24 -3.51
N LEU A 35 -1.22 -4.33 -3.12
CA LEU A 35 -2.68 -4.43 -3.24
C LEU A 35 -3.38 -3.32 -2.46
N GLY A 36 -2.98 -3.07 -1.22
CA GLY A 36 -3.51 -2.00 -0.39
C GLY A 36 -3.35 -0.61 -1.01
N GLY A 37 -2.18 -0.33 -1.58
CA GLY A 37 -1.90 0.93 -2.27
C GLY A 37 -2.76 1.12 -3.52
N MET A 38 -2.97 0.05 -4.30
CA MET A 38 -3.89 0.07 -5.44
C MET A 38 -5.34 0.32 -5.00
N VAL A 39 -5.80 -0.35 -3.94
CA VAL A 39 -7.14 -0.12 -3.37
C VAL A 39 -7.28 1.31 -2.84
N GLY A 40 -6.25 1.86 -2.20
CA GLY A 40 -6.23 3.25 -1.73
C GLY A 40 -6.37 4.26 -2.86
N LEU A 41 -5.66 4.05 -3.97
CA LEU A 41 -5.79 4.90 -5.18
C LEU A 41 -7.18 4.76 -5.84
N ILE A 42 -7.74 3.55 -5.89
CA ILE A 42 -9.09 3.33 -6.41
C ILE A 42 -10.14 4.02 -5.51
N ALA A 43 -9.99 3.93 -4.19
CA ALA A 43 -10.87 4.61 -3.25
C ALA A 43 -10.80 6.12 -3.43
N LEU A 44 -9.60 6.68 -3.59
CA LEU A 44 -9.41 8.09 -3.86
C LEU A 44 -10.05 8.51 -5.19
N MET A 45 -9.95 7.67 -6.23
CA MET A 45 -10.62 7.90 -7.51
C MET A 45 -12.15 7.95 -7.40
N VAL A 46 -12.73 7.13 -6.53
CA VAL A 46 -14.18 7.09 -6.30
C VAL A 46 -14.65 8.30 -5.49
N LEU A 47 -13.88 8.71 -4.47
CA LEU A 47 -14.25 9.80 -3.57
C LEU A 47 -13.99 11.18 -4.17
N GLU A 48 -12.85 11.36 -4.83
CA GLU A 48 -12.42 12.63 -5.41
C GLU A 48 -11.71 12.41 -6.76
N PRO A 49 -12.50 12.30 -7.85
CA PRO A 49 -11.99 11.97 -9.17
C PRO A 49 -10.93 12.97 -9.63
N GLY A 50 -9.75 12.48 -10.01
CA GLY A 50 -8.64 13.30 -10.49
C GLY A 50 -7.61 13.66 -9.42
N SER A 51 -7.93 13.55 -8.13
CA SER A 51 -6.91 13.75 -7.07
C SER A 51 -5.90 12.60 -7.00
N GLN A 52 -6.19 11.45 -7.62
CA GLN A 52 -5.25 10.33 -7.71
C GLN A 52 -4.01 10.62 -8.57
N THR A 53 -4.08 11.61 -9.47
CA THR A 53 -2.95 12.01 -10.32
C THR A 53 -2.08 13.08 -9.68
N ASP A 54 -2.58 13.69 -8.59
CA ASP A 54 -1.81 14.66 -7.83
C ASP A 54 -0.71 13.98 -7.05
N TRP A 55 0.48 14.59 -7.10
CA TRP A 55 1.68 14.01 -6.50
C TRP A 55 1.55 13.82 -4.99
N VAL A 56 0.78 14.66 -4.28
CA VAL A 56 0.61 14.55 -2.83
C VAL A 56 -0.51 13.58 -2.48
N SER A 57 -1.74 13.83 -2.96
CA SER A 57 -2.92 13.03 -2.60
C SER A 57 -2.85 11.60 -3.13
N GLY A 58 -2.34 11.39 -4.34
CA GLY A 58 -2.15 10.05 -4.90
C GLY A 58 -1.15 9.23 -4.07
N ASN A 59 0.01 9.80 -3.74
CA ASN A 59 1.00 9.11 -2.90
C ASN A 59 0.50 8.90 -1.47
N ALA A 60 -0.22 9.87 -0.89
CA ALA A 60 -0.80 9.74 0.44
C ALA A 60 -1.85 8.61 0.49
N ALA A 61 -2.76 8.55 -0.48
CA ALA A 61 -3.76 7.49 -0.55
C ALA A 61 -3.13 6.11 -0.79
N ALA A 62 -2.12 6.03 -1.65
CA ALA A 62 -1.35 4.80 -1.84
C ALA A 62 -0.64 4.36 -0.56
N ALA A 63 0.01 5.28 0.16
CA ALA A 63 0.70 5.00 1.41
C ALA A 63 -0.26 4.53 2.52
N VAL A 64 -1.38 5.23 2.70
CA VAL A 64 -2.40 4.89 3.69
C VAL A 64 -3.04 3.55 3.37
N GLY A 65 -3.38 3.30 2.10
CA GLY A 65 -3.93 2.02 1.65
C GLY A 65 -2.94 0.87 1.86
N ALA A 66 -1.68 1.06 1.50
CA ALA A 66 -0.62 0.07 1.70
C ALA A 66 -0.41 -0.24 3.19
N TRP A 67 -0.36 0.78 4.04
CA TRP A 67 -0.21 0.62 5.48
C TRP A 67 -1.41 -0.08 6.13
N ALA A 68 -2.64 0.34 5.78
CA ALA A 68 -3.87 -0.28 6.29
C ALA A 68 -3.95 -1.77 5.90
N ALA A 69 -3.55 -2.12 4.68
CA ALA A 69 -3.52 -3.50 4.22
C ALA A 69 -2.46 -4.33 4.98
N MET A 70 -1.28 -3.76 5.28
CA MET A 70 -0.29 -4.42 6.14
C MET A 70 -0.84 -4.68 7.55
N LEU A 71 -1.52 -3.72 8.17
CA LEU A 71 -2.11 -3.90 9.49
C LEU A 71 -3.22 -4.95 9.50
N LEU A 72 -4.06 -4.97 8.46
CA LEU A 72 -5.07 -6.00 8.27
C LEU A 72 -4.43 -7.38 8.11
N PHE A 73 -3.36 -7.46 7.31
CA PHE A 73 -2.63 -8.71 7.11
C PHE A 73 -1.97 -9.21 8.39
N ASP A 74 -1.37 -8.32 9.17
CA ASP A 74 -0.85 -8.64 10.50
C ASP A 74 -1.95 -9.15 11.42
N ARG A 75 -3.13 -8.53 11.44
CA ARG A 75 -4.28 -8.99 12.23
C ARG A 75 -4.73 -10.40 11.81
N VAL A 76 -4.82 -10.66 10.51
CA VAL A 76 -5.25 -11.96 9.97
C VAL A 76 -4.21 -13.05 10.25
N THR A 77 -2.93 -12.76 10.05
CA THR A 77 -1.84 -13.73 10.22
C THR A 77 -1.47 -13.97 11.67
N THR A 78 -1.59 -12.96 12.54
CA THR A 78 -1.39 -13.13 13.99
C THR A 78 -2.60 -13.81 14.64
N GLY A 79 -3.81 -13.61 14.09
CA GLY A 79 -5.03 -14.28 14.55
C GLY A 79 -5.09 -15.78 14.29
N SER A 80 -4.26 -16.33 13.39
CA SER A 80 -4.23 -17.77 13.10
C SER A 80 -3.31 -18.59 14.03
N ALA A 81 -2.76 -17.98 15.09
CA ALA A 81 -1.89 -18.63 16.06
C ALA A 81 -2.56 -18.83 17.45
N GLY A 82 -3.89 -18.65 17.53
CA GLY A 82 -4.70 -18.91 18.72
C GLY A 82 -5.39 -20.25 18.69
#